data_AF-A0A349KJY5-F1
#
_entry.id   AF-A0A349KJY5-F1
#
_cell.length_a   1.000
_cell.length_b   1.000
_cell.length_c   1.000
_cell.angle_alpha   90.00
_cell.angle_beta   90.00
_cell.angle_gamma   90.00
#
_symmetry.space_group_name_H-M   'P 1'
#
loop_
_entity.id
_entity.type
_entity.pdbx_description
1 polymer ?
#
loop_
_entity_poly.entity_id
_entity_poly.type
_entity_poly.pdbx_seq_one_letter_code
_entity_poly.pdbx_strand_id
1 'polypeptide(L)'
;NLRRLSSTTIPSAQIETCFAGLTMNLDSTRLTNLCQRLKCSNNRTETSGLVAKFLEKWIMLNELDAEEIILLLQQTDAFRKRARFDAFNEICANISNDKTLPASWCHLLDLVSNVRASDIDTGETGPALGKAIRETQTKLVKAAISFNE
;
A
#
# COMPACT_ATOMS: atom_id res chain seq x y z
N ASN A 1 9.11 30.29 -28.14
CA ASN A 1 8.94 30.22 -26.67
C ASN A 1 8.86 28.81 -26.08
N LEU A 2 9.25 27.74 -26.81
CA LEU A 2 9.20 26.35 -26.30
C LEU A 2 10.46 25.90 -25.53
N ARG A 3 11.55 26.69 -25.55
CA ARG A 3 12.81 26.36 -24.84
C ARG A 3 12.79 26.68 -23.34
N ARG A 4 11.72 27.28 -22.81
CA ARG A 4 11.62 27.66 -21.39
C ARG A 4 10.92 26.63 -20.50
N LEU A 5 10.35 25.57 -21.07
CA LEU A 5 9.73 24.48 -20.29
C LEU A 5 10.70 23.34 -19.95
N SER A 6 11.92 23.35 -20.47
CA SER A 6 12.91 22.29 -20.21
C SER A 6 13.74 22.49 -18.95
N SER A 7 13.52 23.55 -18.17
CA SER A 7 14.32 23.89 -16.99
C SER A 7 13.67 23.56 -15.65
N THR A 8 12.44 23.05 -15.65
CA THR A 8 11.84 22.46 -14.45
C THR A 8 12.07 20.96 -14.49
N THR A 9 13.18 20.50 -13.94
CA THR A 9 13.34 19.10 -13.51
C THR A 9 12.25 18.82 -12.48
N ILE A 10 11.13 18.26 -12.93
CA ILE A 10 10.10 17.74 -12.05
C ILE A 10 10.75 16.59 -11.26
N PRO A 11 10.72 16.61 -9.92
CA PRO A 11 11.26 15.52 -9.12
C PRO A 11 10.66 14.19 -9.53
N SER A 12 11.47 13.12 -9.57
CA SER A 12 11.02 11.80 -10.01
C SER A 12 9.77 11.35 -9.23
N ALA A 13 9.70 11.60 -7.93
CA ALA A 13 8.53 11.25 -7.10
C ALA A 13 7.24 11.97 -7.53
N GLN A 14 7.34 13.23 -7.97
CA GLN A 14 6.20 13.98 -8.47
C GLN A 14 5.74 13.46 -9.83
N ILE A 15 6.66 13.02 -10.70
CA ILE A 15 6.32 12.34 -11.96
C ILE A 15 5.56 11.03 -11.68
N GLU A 16 6.06 10.20 -10.75
CA GLU A 16 5.39 8.94 -10.38
C GLU A 16 3.99 9.19 -9.82
N THR A 17 3.83 10.19 -8.94
CA THR A 17 2.53 10.60 -8.39
C THR A 17 1.57 11.05 -9.48
N CYS A 18 2.00 11.95 -10.37
CA CYS A 18 1.18 12.43 -11.48
C CYS A 18 0.77 11.28 -12.41
N PHE A 19 1.70 10.40 -12.75
CA PHE A 19 1.40 9.27 -13.63
C PHE A 19 0.38 8.31 -13.00
N ALA A 20 0.56 7.96 -11.72
CA ALA A 20 -0.38 7.12 -11.00
C ALA A 20 -1.77 7.76 -10.88
N GLY A 21 -1.85 9.05 -10.54
CA GLY A 21 -3.13 9.78 -10.46
C GLY A 21 -3.86 9.87 -11.81
N LEU A 22 -3.12 10.07 -12.91
CA LEU A 22 -3.70 10.09 -14.26
C LEU A 22 -4.19 8.70 -14.73
N THR A 23 -3.68 7.62 -14.13
CA THR A 23 -3.96 6.25 -14.55
C THR A 23 -4.79 5.45 -13.54
N MET A 24 -5.17 6.03 -12.40
CA MET A 24 -5.85 5.34 -11.30
C MET A 24 -7.20 4.72 -11.67
N ASN A 25 -7.85 5.20 -12.73
CA ASN A 25 -9.14 4.67 -13.20
C ASN A 25 -9.00 3.67 -14.36
N LEU A 26 -7.78 3.27 -14.71
CA LEU A 26 -7.54 2.25 -15.74
C LEU A 26 -7.57 0.86 -15.11
N ASP A 27 -8.22 -0.08 -15.80
CA ASP A 27 -8.06 -1.49 -15.46
C ASP A 27 -6.62 -1.96 -15.72
N SER A 28 -6.27 -3.10 -15.11
CA SER A 28 -4.92 -3.69 -15.17
C SER A 28 -4.41 -3.90 -16.61
N THR A 29 -5.30 -4.31 -17.52
CA THR A 29 -4.94 -4.58 -18.93
C THR A 29 -4.61 -3.27 -19.64
N ARG A 30 -5.46 -2.25 -19.50
CA ARG A 30 -5.24 -0.94 -20.11
C ARG A 30 -4.01 -0.24 -19.56
N LEU A 31 -3.79 -0.31 -18.24
CA LEU A 31 -2.60 0.23 -17.60
C LEU A 31 -1.33 -0.46 -18.10
N THR A 32 -1.32 -1.79 -18.15
CA THR A 32 -0.16 -2.57 -18.62
C THR A 32 0.18 -2.23 -20.07
N ASN A 33 -0.82 -2.19 -20.96
CA ASN A 33 -0.63 -1.83 -22.35
C ASN A 33 -0.09 -0.40 -22.51
N LEU A 34 -0.58 0.55 -21.71
CA LEU A 34 -0.07 1.93 -21.70
C LEU A 34 1.38 1.98 -21.26
N CYS A 35 1.73 1.32 -20.15
CA CYS A 35 3.08 1.27 -19.63
C CYS A 35 4.07 0.63 -20.61
N GLN A 36 3.67 -0.43 -21.31
CA GLN A 36 4.49 -1.04 -22.36
C GLN A 36 4.75 -0.08 -23.53
N ARG A 37 3.69 0.59 -24.03
CA ARG A 37 3.81 1.57 -25.12
C ARG A 37 4.71 2.75 -24.77
N LEU A 38 4.64 3.20 -23.52
CA LEU A 38 5.46 4.31 -23.00
C LEU A 38 6.84 3.87 -22.51
N LYS A 39 7.15 2.56 -22.55
CA LYS A 39 8.39 1.97 -22.02
C LYS A 39 8.64 2.39 -20.56
N CYS A 40 7.59 2.38 -19.74
CA CYS A 40 7.68 2.67 -18.31
C CYS A 40 8.60 1.66 -17.61
N SER A 41 9.23 2.09 -16.51
CA SER A 41 9.95 1.16 -15.65
C SER A 41 8.98 0.16 -15.00
N ASN A 42 9.50 -1.00 -14.60
CA ASN A 42 8.71 -1.98 -13.85
C ASN A 42 8.15 -1.37 -12.57
N ASN A 43 8.97 -0.60 -11.84
CA ASN A 43 8.55 0.07 -10.61
C ASN A 43 7.34 1.00 -10.85
N ARG A 44 7.38 1.84 -11.90
CA ARG A 44 6.24 2.70 -12.24
C ARG A 44 4.98 1.91 -12.54
N THR A 45 5.13 0.85 -13.33
CA THR A 45 4.01 0.00 -13.75
C THR A 45 3.36 -0.68 -12.54
N GLU A 46 4.17 -1.25 -11.66
CA GLU A 46 3.72 -1.91 -10.44
C GLU A 46 3.04 -0.93 -9.48
N THR A 47 3.69 0.20 -9.15
CA THR A 47 3.13 1.14 -8.17
C THR A 47 1.86 1.80 -8.69
N SER A 48 1.79 2.15 -9.99
CA SER A 48 0.54 2.65 -10.59
C SER A 48 -0.56 1.60 -10.57
N GLY A 49 -0.21 0.32 -10.74
CA GLY A 49 -1.15 -0.79 -10.64
C GLY A 49 -1.69 -0.99 -9.22
N LEU A 50 -0.85 -0.79 -8.20
CA LEU A 50 -1.29 -0.78 -6.81
C LEU A 50 -2.26 0.38 -6.53
N VAL A 51 -1.93 1.59 -7.00
CA VAL A 51 -2.79 2.78 -6.84
C VAL A 51 -4.14 2.56 -7.53
N ALA A 52 -4.16 2.15 -8.79
CA ALA A 52 -5.40 1.91 -9.53
C ALA A 52 -6.29 0.84 -8.88
N LYS A 53 -5.68 -0.14 -8.19
CA LYS A 53 -6.41 -1.24 -7.56
C LYS A 53 -6.86 -0.94 -6.12
N PHE A 54 -6.08 -0.19 -5.36
CA PHE A 54 -6.23 -0.11 -3.90
C PHE A 54 -6.41 1.30 -3.35
N LEU A 55 -6.33 2.36 -4.17
CA LEU A 55 -6.46 3.74 -3.69
C LEU A 55 -7.76 3.97 -2.90
N GLU A 56 -8.89 3.53 -3.43
CA GLU A 56 -10.19 3.68 -2.77
C GLU A 56 -10.19 3.03 -1.38
N LYS A 57 -9.78 1.76 -1.30
CA LYS A 57 -9.69 1.02 -0.04
C LYS A 57 -8.66 1.64 0.93
N TRP A 58 -7.57 2.19 0.40
CA TRP A 58 -6.55 2.86 1.19
C TRP A 58 -7.08 4.14 1.87
N ILE A 59 -7.92 4.91 1.17
CA ILE A 59 -8.55 6.13 1.68
C ILE A 59 -9.58 5.80 2.78
N MET A 60 -10.32 4.70 2.61
CA MET A 60 -11.35 4.25 3.55
C MET A 60 -10.79 3.55 4.79
N LEU A 61 -9.53 3.78 5.19
CA LEU A 61 -8.89 3.04 6.30
C LEU A 61 -9.76 2.95 7.56
N ASN A 62 -10.44 4.05 7.94
CA ASN A 62 -11.28 4.13 9.12
C ASN A 62 -12.60 3.35 9.00
N GLU A 63 -12.98 2.93 7.81
CA GLU A 63 -14.17 2.12 7.53
C GLU A 63 -13.84 0.62 7.40
N LEU A 64 -12.55 0.27 7.35
CA LEU A 64 -12.11 -1.11 7.17
C LEU A 64 -12.09 -1.87 8.49
N ASP A 65 -12.48 -3.14 8.41
CA ASP A 65 -12.21 -4.06 9.51
C ASP A 65 -10.73 -4.53 9.52
N ALA A 66 -10.35 -5.18 10.61
CA ALA A 66 -8.99 -5.67 10.78
C ALA A 66 -8.57 -6.71 9.73
N GLU A 67 -9.48 -7.57 9.27
CA GLU A 67 -9.17 -8.58 8.26
C GLU A 67 -8.90 -7.90 6.91
N GLU A 68 -9.69 -6.88 6.58
CA GLU A 68 -9.56 -6.07 5.37
C GLU A 68 -8.27 -5.28 5.30
N ILE A 69 -7.86 -4.68 6.42
CA ILE A 69 -6.57 -3.98 6.54
C ILE A 69 -5.43 -4.94 6.27
N ILE A 70 -5.41 -6.10 6.94
CA ILE A 70 -4.31 -7.03 6.74
C ILE A 70 -4.35 -7.63 5.32
N LEU A 71 -5.54 -7.85 4.76
CA LEU A 71 -5.69 -8.31 3.38
C LEU A 71 -5.08 -7.30 2.39
N LEU A 72 -5.27 -6.00 2.59
CA LEU A 72 -4.64 -4.98 1.75
C LEU A 72 -3.11 -5.02 1.89
N LEU A 73 -2.57 -5.14 3.11
CA LEU A 73 -1.13 -5.27 3.34
C LEU A 73 -0.54 -6.51 2.66
N GLN A 74 -1.29 -7.62 2.63
CA GLN A 74 -0.89 -8.85 1.93
C GLN A 74 -0.94 -8.68 0.41
N GLN A 75 -2.03 -8.11 -0.12
CA GLN A 75 -2.23 -7.96 -1.56
C GLN A 75 -1.31 -6.91 -2.20
N THR A 76 -0.84 -5.94 -1.40
CA THR A 76 0.21 -4.99 -1.80
C THR A 76 1.62 -5.55 -1.59
N ASP A 77 1.73 -6.75 -1.02
CA ASP A 77 2.99 -7.47 -0.73
C ASP A 77 3.90 -6.63 0.20
N ALA A 78 3.29 -5.89 1.13
CA ALA A 78 3.95 -4.92 2.00
C ALA A 78 4.97 -5.57 2.93
N PHE A 79 4.70 -6.79 3.41
CA PHE A 79 5.58 -7.56 4.29
C PHE A 79 6.92 -7.91 3.64
N ARG A 80 6.93 -8.15 2.31
CA ARG A 80 8.12 -8.57 1.57
C ARG A 80 8.77 -7.42 0.81
N LYS A 81 7.99 -6.42 0.40
CA LYS A 81 8.40 -5.31 -0.47
C LYS A 81 8.09 -3.96 0.16
N ARG A 82 8.56 -3.74 1.40
CA ARG A 82 8.33 -2.52 2.19
C ARG A 82 8.55 -1.22 1.40
N ALA A 83 9.70 -1.06 0.74
CA ALA A 83 9.99 0.15 -0.03
C ALA A 83 8.98 0.45 -1.16
N ARG A 84 8.40 -0.59 -1.79
CA ARG A 84 7.35 -0.40 -2.81
C ARG A 84 6.03 -0.03 -2.16
N PHE A 85 5.72 -0.61 -1.00
CA PHE A 85 4.56 -0.21 -0.21
C PHE A 85 4.68 1.25 0.25
N ASP A 86 5.85 1.68 0.74
CA ASP A 86 6.08 3.07 1.15
C ASP A 86 5.87 4.05 -0.03
N ALA A 87 6.37 3.70 -1.22
CA ALA A 87 6.15 4.50 -2.44
C ALA A 87 4.66 4.55 -2.84
N PHE A 88 3.95 3.42 -2.77
CA PHE A 88 2.49 3.37 -2.96
C PHE A 88 1.76 4.27 -1.95
N ASN A 89 2.12 4.16 -0.67
CA ASN A 89 1.54 4.88 0.45
C ASN A 89 1.72 6.40 0.29
N GLU A 90 2.92 6.85 -0.12
CA GLU A 90 3.21 8.26 -0.41
C GLU A 90 2.41 8.78 -1.61
N ILE A 91 2.30 7.99 -2.68
CA ILE A 91 1.53 8.39 -3.87
C ILE A 91 0.04 8.52 -3.52
N CYS A 92 -0.52 7.56 -2.77
CA CYS A 92 -1.90 7.63 -2.30
C CYS A 92 -2.14 8.91 -1.47
N ALA A 93 -1.24 9.22 -0.54
CA ALA A 93 -1.29 10.46 0.26
C ALA A 93 -1.27 11.74 -0.57
N ASN A 94 -0.54 11.73 -1.69
CA ASN A 94 -0.45 12.86 -2.59
C ASN A 94 -1.72 13.00 -3.45
N ILE A 95 -2.33 11.89 -3.87
CA ILE A 95 -3.56 11.88 -4.67
C ILE A 95 -4.78 12.25 -3.81
N SER A 96 -4.91 11.66 -2.62
CA SER A 96 -6.05 11.91 -1.71
C SER A 96 -5.94 13.23 -0.93
N ASN A 97 -4.76 13.85 -0.96
CA ASN A 97 -4.40 14.99 -0.10
C ASN A 97 -4.50 14.69 1.41
N ASP A 98 -4.43 13.41 1.80
CA ASP A 98 -4.39 12.99 3.20
C ASP A 98 -2.96 12.58 3.60
N LYS A 99 -2.34 13.37 4.49
CA LYS A 99 -0.96 13.16 4.95
C LYS A 99 -0.86 12.36 6.26
N THR A 100 -1.97 12.05 6.91
CA THR A 100 -1.96 11.31 8.19
C THR A 100 -2.08 9.81 7.94
N LEU A 101 -2.88 9.40 6.95
CA LEU A 101 -3.08 7.99 6.58
C LEU A 101 -1.78 7.20 6.33
N PRO A 102 -0.72 7.75 5.72
CA PRO A 102 0.53 7.01 5.54
C PRO A 102 1.13 6.51 6.84
N ALA A 103 1.12 7.34 7.88
CA ALA A 103 1.64 6.97 9.18
C ALA A 103 0.80 5.87 9.82
N SER A 104 -0.53 5.94 9.70
CA SER A 104 -1.45 4.92 10.18
C SER A 104 -1.24 3.58 9.48
N TRP A 105 -1.13 3.57 8.15
CA TRP A 105 -0.84 2.36 7.38
C TRP A 105 0.53 1.75 7.71
N CYS A 106 1.57 2.58 7.91
CA CYS A 106 2.88 2.12 8.35
C CYS A 106 2.83 1.51 9.77
N HIS A 107 2.12 2.15 10.70
CA HIS A 107 1.94 1.63 12.06
C HIS A 107 1.26 0.26 12.06
N LEU A 108 0.18 0.10 11.30
CA LEU A 108 -0.54 -1.16 11.15
C LEU A 108 0.34 -2.25 10.53
N LEU A 109 1.12 -1.90 9.50
CA LEU A 109 2.10 -2.82 8.92
C LEU A 109 3.13 -3.29 9.94
N ASP A 110 3.67 -2.37 10.74
CA ASP A 110 4.66 -2.70 11.77
C ASP A 110 4.05 -3.60 12.87
N LEU A 111 2.83 -3.32 13.32
CA LEU A 111 2.10 -4.17 14.28
C LEU A 111 1.96 -5.61 13.77
N VAL A 112 1.50 -5.77 12.53
CA VAL A 112 1.23 -7.09 11.95
C VAL A 112 2.53 -7.84 11.65
N SER A 113 3.57 -7.14 11.19
CA SER A 113 4.88 -7.72 10.85
C SER A 113 5.67 -8.20 12.07
N ASN A 114 5.42 -7.61 13.24
CA ASN A 114 6.14 -7.94 14.46
C ASN A 114 5.57 -9.15 15.22
N VAL A 115 4.43 -9.70 14.81
CA VAL A 115 3.90 -10.94 15.41
C VAL A 115 4.78 -12.12 15.00
N ARG A 116 5.56 -12.66 15.94
CA ARG A 116 6.43 -13.82 15.68
C ARG A 116 5.75 -15.10 16.12
N ALA A 117 6.11 -16.19 15.44
CA ALA A 117 5.72 -17.54 15.86
C ALA A 117 6.19 -17.87 17.30
N SER A 118 7.33 -17.32 17.73
CA SER A 118 7.86 -17.48 19.09
C SER A 118 6.95 -16.91 20.17
N ASP A 119 6.10 -15.96 19.81
CA ASP A 119 5.25 -15.23 20.76
C ASP A 119 3.90 -15.94 20.95
N ILE A 120 3.67 -17.03 20.21
CA ILE A 120 2.45 -17.82 20.23
C ILE A 120 2.68 -19.08 21.08
N ASP A 121 2.36 -18.99 22.36
CA ASP A 121 2.51 -20.08 23.34
C ASP A 121 1.33 -21.07 23.28
N THR A 122 1.12 -21.71 22.12
CA THR A 122 0.04 -22.70 21.94
C THR A 122 0.57 -24.12 21.75
N GLY A 123 1.87 -24.30 21.54
CA GLY A 123 2.48 -25.59 21.17
C GLY A 123 2.04 -26.11 19.80
N GLU A 124 1.26 -25.33 19.04
CA GLU A 124 0.75 -25.71 17.72
C GLU A 124 1.82 -25.59 16.63
N THR A 125 1.69 -26.40 15.58
CA THR A 125 2.61 -26.38 14.43
C THR A 125 1.83 -26.35 13.10
N GLY A 126 2.50 -25.92 12.03
CA GLY A 126 1.92 -25.94 10.69
C GLY A 126 0.71 -25.00 10.54
N PRO A 127 -0.38 -25.43 9.89
CA PRO A 127 -1.55 -24.58 9.64
C PRO A 127 -2.20 -23.99 10.91
N ALA A 128 -2.15 -24.73 12.02
CA ALA A 128 -2.73 -24.30 13.29
C ALA A 128 -1.97 -23.09 13.87
N LEU A 129 -0.63 -23.15 13.85
CA LEU A 129 0.23 -22.01 14.20
C LEU A 129 -0.04 -20.79 13.31
N GLY A 130 -0.22 -21.00 11.99
CA GLY A 130 -0.58 -19.92 11.07
C GLY A 130 -1.90 -19.24 11.43
N LYS A 131 -2.90 -20.03 11.86
CA LYS A 131 -4.18 -19.51 12.35
C LYS A 131 -4.01 -18.72 13.65
N ALA A 132 -3.22 -19.22 14.60
CA ALA A 132 -2.97 -18.52 15.86
C ALA A 132 -2.21 -17.19 15.67
N ILE A 133 -1.25 -17.15 14.73
CA ILE A 133 -0.59 -15.90 14.32
C ILE A 133 -1.63 -14.93 13.73
N ARG A 134 -2.49 -15.41 12.82
CA ARG A 134 -3.54 -14.59 12.20
C ARG A 134 -4.47 -13.98 13.24
N GLU A 135 -4.96 -14.79 14.18
CA GLU A 135 -5.84 -14.32 15.25
C GLU A 135 -5.17 -13.25 16.11
N THR A 136 -3.87 -13.40 16.41
CA THR A 136 -3.08 -12.41 17.16
C THR A 136 -2.95 -11.11 16.37
N GLN A 137 -2.60 -11.18 15.08
CA GLN A 137 -2.53 -10.01 14.20
C GLN A 137 -3.86 -9.26 14.16
N THR A 138 -4.96 -9.98 13.95
CA THR A 138 -6.31 -9.40 13.91
C THR A 138 -6.68 -8.73 15.23
N LYS A 139 -6.33 -9.31 16.39
CA LYS A 139 -6.55 -8.68 17.70
C LYS A 139 -5.78 -7.37 17.86
N LEU A 140 -4.50 -7.34 17.46
CA LEU A 140 -3.66 -6.14 17.55
C LEU A 140 -4.20 -5.02 16.66
N VAL A 141 -4.58 -5.34 15.42
CA VAL A 141 -5.15 -4.38 14.49
C VAL A 141 -6.49 -3.84 14.99
N LYS A 142 -7.38 -4.70 15.50
CA LYS A 142 -8.65 -4.25 16.12
C LYS A 142 -8.42 -3.27 17.25
N ALA A 143 -7.50 -3.58 18.16
CA ALA A 143 -7.15 -2.67 19.25
C ALA A 143 -6.67 -1.32 18.71
N ALA A 144 -5.77 -1.32 17.72
CA ALA A 144 -5.21 -0.09 17.15
C ALA A 144 -6.25 0.81 16.45
N ILE A 145 -7.26 0.23 15.79
CA ILE A 145 -8.32 0.99 15.13
C ILE A 145 -9.28 1.61 16.15
N SER A 146 -9.67 0.85 17.19
CA SER A 146 -10.57 1.33 18.24
C SER A 146 -10.01 2.46 19.10
N PHE A 147 -8.68 2.69 19.10
CA PHE A 147 -8.07 3.85 19.77
C PHE A 147 -8.10 5.14 18.94
N ASN A 148 -8.43 5.06 17.64
CA ASN A 148 -8.47 6.21 16.73
C ASN A 148 -9.89 6.71 16.42
N GLU A 149 -10.93 6.07 16.97
CA GLU A 149 -12.32 6.56 17.01
C GLU A 149 -12.57 7.48 18.22
#